data_AF-A0A847AAX6-F1
#
_entry.id   AF-A0A847AAX6-F1
#
_cell.length_a   1.000
_cell.length_b   1.000
_cell.length_c   1.000
_cell.angle_alpha   90.00
_cell.angle_beta   90.00
_cell.angle_gamma   90.00
#
_symmetry.space_group_name_H-M   'P 1'
#
loop_
_entity.id
_entity.type
_entity.pdbx_description
1 polymer ?
#
loop_
_entity_poly.entity_id
_entity_poly.type
_entity_poly.pdbx_seq_one_letter_code
_entity_poly.pdbx_strand_id
1 'polypeptide(L)'
;MIAYLVALPVHWLTIRSSDGMLLYVFSAPAGFSFTVRFNHSVEGTPVEDEYLLSGGMIRQWEERIKSHNAGLPFKAPSRGRFFQEGEWMKIRGGGNSFCRIRYRVGNSSWGQNVLMVNDRTVELFQLHPDEALLMEAAEGSALLSPFLMEPALICPLPERER
;
A
#
# COMPACT_ATOMS: atom_id res chain seq x y z
N MET A 1 -25.03 -24.87 -3.37
CA MET A 1 -23.90 -24.42 -2.52
C MET A 1 -22.65 -24.03 -3.32
N ILE A 2 -22.43 -24.55 -4.54
CA ILE A 2 -21.31 -24.13 -5.42
C ILE A 2 -21.54 -22.72 -6.02
N ALA A 3 -22.78 -22.38 -6.38
CA ALA A 3 -23.11 -21.08 -6.98
C ALA A 3 -22.86 -19.85 -6.07
N TYR A 4 -22.84 -20.02 -4.74
CA TYR A 4 -22.69 -18.91 -3.79
C TYR A 4 -21.22 -18.46 -3.63
N LEU A 5 -20.26 -19.38 -3.86
CA LEU A 5 -18.83 -19.05 -3.81
C LEU A 5 -18.37 -18.23 -5.03
N VAL A 6 -19.12 -18.28 -6.13
CA VAL A 6 -18.77 -17.62 -7.40
C VAL A 6 -19.19 -16.14 -7.41
N ALA A 7 -20.12 -15.75 -6.54
CA ALA A 7 -20.64 -14.40 -6.42
C ALA A 7 -19.95 -13.56 -5.33
N LEU A 8 -18.97 -14.12 -4.61
CA LEU A 8 -18.21 -13.34 -3.64
C LEU A 8 -17.26 -12.40 -4.39
N PRO A 9 -17.27 -11.09 -4.08
CA PRO A 9 -16.32 -10.15 -4.66
C PRO A 9 -14.90 -10.57 -4.29
N VAL A 10 -14.05 -10.73 -5.29
CA VAL A 10 -12.62 -10.99 -5.11
C VAL A 10 -11.89 -9.68 -5.29
N HIS A 11 -11.08 -9.30 -4.30
CA HIS A 11 -10.25 -8.11 -4.39
C HIS A 11 -8.85 -8.44 -4.88
N TRP A 12 -8.24 -7.47 -5.53
CA TRP A 12 -6.89 -7.54 -6.05
C TRP A 12 -6.14 -6.25 -5.73
N LEU A 13 -4.86 -6.36 -5.41
CA LEU A 13 -3.94 -5.24 -5.48
C LEU A 13 -3.32 -5.23 -6.88
N THR A 14 -3.52 -4.13 -7.59
CA THR A 14 -2.92 -3.90 -8.90
C THR A 14 -1.87 -2.82 -8.80
N ILE A 15 -0.75 -3.01 -9.49
CA ILE A 15 0.33 -2.03 -9.58
C ILE A 15 0.62 -1.80 -11.05
N ARG A 16 0.50 -0.54 -11.47
CA ARG A 16 0.72 -0.11 -12.85
C ARG A 16 1.87 0.88 -12.94
N SER A 17 2.51 0.92 -14.09
CA SER A 17 3.41 2.02 -14.46
C SER A 17 2.61 3.31 -14.69
N SER A 18 3.31 4.44 -14.71
CA SER A 18 2.76 5.75 -15.03
C SER A 18 2.11 5.85 -16.41
N ASP A 19 2.48 4.96 -17.35
CA ASP A 19 1.89 4.83 -18.68
C ASP A 19 0.65 3.93 -18.73
N GLY A 20 0.26 3.35 -17.59
CA GLY A 20 -0.90 2.47 -17.45
C GLY A 20 -0.60 0.97 -17.60
N MET A 21 0.64 0.59 -17.95
CA MET A 21 1.02 -0.82 -18.09
C MET A 21 0.86 -1.57 -16.76
N LEU A 22 0.17 -2.71 -16.77
CA LEU A 22 -0.02 -3.55 -15.58
C LEU A 22 1.27 -4.34 -15.30
N LEU A 23 1.93 -4.04 -14.18
CA LEU A 23 3.20 -4.63 -13.80
C LEU A 23 3.01 -5.80 -12.82
N TYR A 24 2.14 -5.61 -11.82
CA TYR A 24 1.88 -6.62 -10.80
C TYR A 24 0.40 -6.74 -10.46
N VAL A 25 -0.01 -7.96 -10.13
CA VAL A 25 -1.32 -8.27 -9.59
C VAL A 25 -1.16 -9.25 -8.43
N PHE A 26 -1.75 -8.93 -7.29
CA PHE A 26 -1.80 -9.81 -6.12
C PHE A 26 -3.26 -10.07 -5.74
N SER A 27 -3.59 -11.33 -5.48
CA SER A 27 -4.90 -11.68 -4.91
C SER A 27 -4.97 -11.15 -3.48
N ALA A 28 -6.04 -10.42 -3.17
CA ALA A 28 -6.25 -9.77 -1.88
C ALA A 28 -7.49 -10.35 -1.18
N PRO A 29 -7.37 -11.51 -0.50
CA PRO A 29 -8.44 -12.02 0.35
C PRO A 29 -8.72 -11.08 1.54
N ALA A 30 -9.79 -11.35 2.28
CA ALA A 30 -10.10 -10.58 3.48
C ALA A 30 -8.91 -10.58 4.47
N GLY A 31 -8.52 -9.39 4.93
CA GLY A 31 -7.35 -9.22 5.81
C GLY A 31 -6.01 -9.10 5.07
N PHE A 32 -6.01 -9.08 3.74
CA PHE A 32 -4.79 -8.89 2.96
C PHE A 32 -4.11 -7.56 3.30
N SER A 33 -2.80 -7.65 3.56
CA SER A 33 -1.93 -6.50 3.75
C SER A 33 -0.73 -6.55 2.81
N PHE A 34 -0.16 -5.37 2.57
CA PHE A 34 1.15 -5.24 1.94
C PHE A 34 1.93 -4.15 2.66
N THR A 35 3.25 -4.29 2.68
CA THR A 35 4.15 -3.30 3.29
C THR A 35 5.03 -2.69 2.21
N VAL A 36 5.18 -1.38 2.26
CA VAL A 36 6.15 -0.66 1.46
C VAL A 36 7.26 -0.17 2.38
N ARG A 37 8.50 -0.58 2.12
CA ARG A 37 9.69 -0.16 2.87
C ARG A 37 10.52 0.77 2.00
N PHE A 38 11.03 1.84 2.61
CA PHE A 38 12.01 2.72 1.98
C PHE A 38 12.90 3.37 3.04
N ASN A 39 14.07 3.86 2.63
CA ASN A 39 14.94 4.63 3.51
C ASN A 39 14.67 6.12 3.29
N HIS A 40 14.33 6.84 4.35
CA HIS A 40 14.12 8.29 4.29
C HIS A 40 15.47 8.98 4.06
N SER A 41 15.64 9.62 2.90
CA SER A 41 16.93 10.16 2.43
C SER A 41 17.57 11.20 3.34
N VAL A 42 16.77 11.92 4.13
CA VAL A 42 17.27 12.96 5.07
C VAL A 42 17.93 12.34 6.31
N GLU A 43 17.47 11.19 6.77
CA GLU A 43 17.89 10.60 8.04
C GLU A 43 18.51 9.20 7.88
N GLY A 44 18.60 8.68 6.65
CA GLY A 44 19.06 7.31 6.37
C GLY A 44 18.22 6.24 7.07
N THR A 45 17.03 6.60 7.54
CA THR A 45 16.24 5.83 8.48
C THR A 45 15.22 4.97 7.73
N PRO A 46 15.15 3.66 7.99
CA PRO A 46 14.15 2.82 7.37
C PRO A 46 12.75 3.18 7.87
N VAL A 47 11.84 3.31 6.92
CA VAL A 47 10.40 3.53 7.11
C VAL A 47 9.66 2.36 6.49
N GLU A 48 8.64 1.87 7.19
CA GLU A 48 7.75 0.81 6.71
C GLU A 48 6.30 1.25 6.87
N ASP A 49 5.61 1.36 5.74
CA ASP A 49 4.18 1.60 5.69
C ASP A 49 3.44 0.30 5.41
N GLU A 50 2.65 -0.15 6.39
CA GLU A 50 1.71 -1.27 6.22
C GLU A 50 0.33 -0.74 5.79
N TYR A 51 -0.18 -1.33 4.72
CA TYR A 51 -1.51 -1.04 4.20
C TYR A 51 -2.39 -2.29 4.20
N LEU A 52 -3.67 -2.11 4.49
CA LEU A 52 -4.71 -3.12 4.37
C LEU A 52 -5.60 -2.83 3.16
N LEU A 53 -5.97 -3.86 2.41
CA LEU A 53 -7.03 -3.77 1.41
C LEU A 53 -8.37 -4.10 2.05
N SER A 54 -9.31 -3.16 2.02
CA SER A 54 -10.65 -3.34 2.59
C SER A 54 -11.67 -2.54 1.81
N GLY A 55 -12.69 -3.22 1.27
CA GLY A 55 -13.81 -2.59 0.58
C GLY A 55 -13.39 -1.76 -0.63
N GLY A 56 -12.48 -2.29 -1.46
CA GLY A 56 -11.96 -1.57 -2.63
C GLY A 56 -11.05 -0.38 -2.31
N MET A 57 -10.61 -0.21 -1.06
CA MET A 57 -9.74 0.88 -0.61
C MET A 57 -8.41 0.34 -0.08
N ILE A 58 -7.36 1.14 -0.22
CA ILE A 58 -6.07 0.95 0.46
C ILE A 58 -6.09 1.77 1.74
N ARG A 59 -6.02 1.13 2.91
CA ARG A 59 -6.04 1.81 4.21
C ARG A 59 -4.67 1.72 4.85
N GLN A 60 -4.08 2.85 5.25
CA GLN A 60 -2.84 2.83 6.03
C GLN A 60 -3.16 2.30 7.43
N TRP A 61 -2.51 1.19 7.80
CA TRP A 61 -2.72 0.53 9.07
C TRP A 61 -1.68 0.94 10.09
N GLU A 62 -0.40 0.86 9.72
CA GLU A 62 0.71 1.20 10.59
C GLU A 62 1.87 1.76 9.79
N GLU A 63 2.39 2.92 10.21
CA GLU A 63 3.68 3.45 9.77
C GLU A 63 4.70 3.19 10.87
N ARG A 64 5.86 2.63 10.49
CA ARG A 64 6.96 2.31 11.41
C ARG A 64 8.20 3.06 10.96
N ILE A 65 8.80 3.79 11.88
CA ILE A 65 10.01 4.57 11.63
C ILE A 65 11.05 4.16 12.67
N LYS A 66 12.25 3.81 12.22
CA LYS A 66 13.33 3.46 13.15
C LYS A 66 13.89 4.72 13.82
N SER A 67 13.65 4.89 15.11
CA SER A 67 14.12 6.06 15.87
C SER A 67 15.62 6.00 16.13
N HIS A 68 16.33 7.07 15.77
CA HIS A 68 17.76 7.25 16.08
C HIS A 68 18.00 8.14 17.32
N ASN A 69 17.02 8.21 18.23
CA ASN A 69 17.01 9.06 19.44
C ASN A 69 17.06 10.58 19.18
N ALA A 70 16.03 11.25 19.70
CA ALA A 70 15.74 12.70 19.73
C ALA A 70 15.21 13.32 18.41
N GLY A 71 14.02 13.94 18.50
CA GLY A 71 13.49 14.89 17.49
C GLY A 71 12.24 14.47 16.71
N LEU A 72 11.73 13.24 16.90
CA LEU A 72 10.68 12.71 16.04
C LEU A 72 9.26 13.18 16.48
N PRO A 73 8.33 13.39 15.54
CA PRO A 73 7.02 13.98 15.81
C PRO A 73 6.23 13.18 16.85
N PHE A 74 5.81 13.86 17.92
CA PHE A 74 5.23 13.27 19.14
C PHE A 74 3.70 13.28 19.18
N LYS A 75 3.04 13.76 18.13
CA LYS A 75 1.57 13.90 18.11
C LYS A 75 0.94 12.78 17.29
N ALA A 76 0.23 11.90 17.97
CA ALA A 76 -0.60 10.90 17.31
C ALA A 76 -1.68 11.58 16.44
N PRO A 77 -1.99 11.03 15.25
CA PRO A 77 -3.13 11.50 14.46
C PRO A 77 -4.44 11.32 15.26
N SER A 78 -5.46 12.11 14.95
CA SER A 78 -6.72 12.21 15.73
C SER A 78 -7.43 10.87 15.98
N ARG A 79 -7.25 9.89 15.10
CA ARG A 79 -7.80 8.53 15.18
C ARG A 79 -6.72 7.44 15.21
N GLY A 80 -5.50 7.79 15.59
CA GLY A 80 -4.40 6.83 15.67
C GLY A 80 -3.76 6.78 17.05
N ARG A 81 -2.84 5.85 17.19
CA ARG A 81 -2.01 5.69 18.39
C ARG A 81 -0.56 5.79 17.99
N PHE A 82 0.19 6.53 18.79
CA PHE A 82 1.64 6.57 18.73
C PHE A 82 2.20 5.74 19.87
N PHE A 83 3.15 4.86 19.59
CA PHE A 83 3.86 4.12 20.61
C PHE A 83 5.28 3.75 20.15
N GLN A 84 6.17 3.61 21.12
CA GLN A 84 7.56 3.17 20.92
C GLN A 84 7.66 1.68 21.24
N GLU A 85 8.22 0.89 20.33
CA GLU A 85 8.53 -0.53 20.51
C GLU A 85 10.00 -0.79 20.13
N GLY A 86 10.87 -0.87 21.14
CA GLY A 86 12.31 -0.96 20.93
C GLY A 86 12.85 0.25 20.16
N GLU A 87 13.54 -0.01 19.05
CA GLU A 87 14.05 1.04 18.15
C GLU A 87 12.98 1.61 17.20
N TRP A 88 11.76 1.08 17.19
CA TRP A 88 10.71 1.50 16.28
C TRP A 88 9.73 2.45 16.96
N MET A 89 9.46 3.58 16.32
CA MET A 89 8.23 4.33 16.55
C MET A 89 7.16 3.78 15.62
N LYS A 90 5.96 3.65 16.16
CA LYS A 90 4.81 3.11 15.43
C LYS A 90 3.65 4.08 15.52
N ILE A 91 3.10 4.43 14.36
CA ILE A 91 1.86 5.18 14.22
C ILE A 91 0.84 4.22 13.64
N ARG A 92 -0.11 3.77 14.47
CA ARG A 92 -1.15 2.82 14.05
C ARG A 92 -2.51 3.51 13.95
N GLY A 93 -3.24 3.27 12.87
CA GLY A 93 -4.55 3.83 12.61
C GLY A 93 -4.46 5.23 11.99
N GLY A 94 -5.31 6.16 12.44
CA GLY A 94 -5.39 7.51 11.86
C GLY A 94 -6.46 7.65 10.78
N GLY A 95 -6.92 6.54 10.20
CA GLY A 95 -8.06 6.51 9.28
C GLY A 95 -7.72 6.93 7.85
N ASN A 96 -6.44 7.02 7.50
CA ASN A 96 -6.00 7.30 6.14
C ASN A 96 -6.45 6.17 5.21
N SER A 97 -7.21 6.54 4.18
CA SER A 97 -7.72 5.61 3.17
C SER A 97 -7.60 6.24 1.80
N PHE A 98 -7.16 5.45 0.83
CA PHE A 98 -6.83 5.88 -0.51
C PHE A 98 -7.53 4.98 -1.53
N CYS A 99 -8.08 5.59 -2.57
CA CYS A 99 -8.48 4.88 -3.79
C CYS A 99 -7.26 4.33 -4.53
N ARG A 100 -6.20 5.13 -4.52
CA ARG A 100 -4.97 4.93 -5.27
C ARG A 100 -3.81 5.55 -4.52
N ILE A 101 -2.65 4.91 -4.60
CA ILE A 101 -1.38 5.48 -4.14
C ILE A 101 -0.50 5.67 -5.38
N ARG A 102 -0.10 6.91 -5.64
CA ARG A 102 0.96 7.21 -6.62
C ARG A 102 2.29 7.14 -5.89
N TYR A 103 3.00 6.04 -6.05
CA TYR A 103 4.24 5.74 -5.35
C TYR A 103 5.45 6.03 -6.25
N ARG A 104 6.29 6.99 -5.85
CA ARG A 104 7.54 7.27 -6.56
C ARG A 104 8.62 6.30 -6.09
N VAL A 105 9.11 5.48 -7.01
CA VAL A 105 10.25 4.60 -6.74
C VAL A 105 11.53 5.42 -6.86
N GLY A 106 12.40 5.27 -5.87
CA GLY A 106 13.74 5.82 -5.86
C GLY A 106 14.69 4.99 -6.72
N ASN A 107 15.98 5.15 -6.46
CA ASN A 107 17.05 4.44 -7.12
C ASN A 107 18.23 4.27 -6.16
N SER A 108 19.37 3.81 -6.66
CA SER A 108 20.59 3.62 -5.86
C SER A 108 21.07 4.88 -5.12
N SER A 109 20.67 6.07 -5.57
CA SER A 109 21.08 7.37 -5.02
C SER A 109 20.04 7.97 -4.07
N TRP A 110 18.75 7.75 -4.33
CA TRP A 110 17.66 8.48 -3.64
C TRP A 110 16.80 7.62 -2.71
N GLY A 111 16.87 6.29 -2.82
CA GLY A 111 16.09 5.41 -1.95
C GLY A 111 15.90 4.01 -2.52
N GLN A 112 16.10 3.02 -1.65
CA GLN A 112 15.85 1.61 -1.98
C GLN A 112 14.45 1.24 -1.51
N ASN A 113 13.49 1.23 -2.44
CA ASN A 113 12.11 0.89 -2.17
C ASN A 113 11.88 -0.60 -2.37
N VAL A 114 11.21 -1.21 -1.40
CA VAL A 114 10.88 -2.64 -1.39
C VAL A 114 9.40 -2.80 -1.13
N LEU A 115 8.72 -3.61 -1.94
CA LEU A 115 7.34 -4.03 -1.71
C LEU A 115 7.35 -5.44 -1.12
N MET A 116 6.72 -5.60 0.04
CA MET A 116 6.52 -6.87 0.71
C MET A 116 5.04 -7.22 0.66
N VAL A 117 4.70 -8.37 0.11
CA VAL A 117 3.31 -8.80 -0.08
C VAL A 117 3.21 -10.31 0.03
N ASN A 118 2.39 -10.80 0.96
CA ASN A 118 2.42 -12.20 1.41
C ASN A 118 3.88 -12.62 1.73
N ASP A 119 4.33 -13.76 1.19
CA ASP A 119 5.71 -14.25 1.35
C ASP A 119 6.67 -13.75 0.25
N ARG A 120 6.27 -12.73 -0.51
CA ARG A 120 7.05 -12.19 -1.63
C ARG A 120 7.65 -10.85 -1.27
N THR A 121 8.89 -10.64 -1.71
CA THR A 121 9.60 -9.37 -1.65
C THR A 121 9.97 -8.95 -3.06
N VAL A 122 9.62 -7.72 -3.43
CA VAL A 122 9.88 -7.13 -4.74
C VAL A 122 10.76 -5.90 -4.55
N GLU A 123 11.99 -5.98 -5.05
CA GLU A 123 12.97 -4.89 -5.03
C GLU A 123 12.60 -3.84 -6.07
N LEU A 124 11.61 -2.98 -5.75
CA LEU A 124 11.06 -2.00 -6.69
C LEU A 124 12.15 -1.09 -7.26
N PHE A 125 13.12 -0.66 -6.45
CA PHE A 125 14.19 0.22 -6.92
C PHE A 125 15.11 -0.40 -7.97
N GLN A 126 15.19 -1.73 -8.05
CA GLN A 126 15.98 -2.43 -9.07
C GLN A 126 15.17 -2.64 -10.35
N LEU A 127 13.87 -2.90 -10.20
CA LEU A 127 12.99 -3.28 -11.31
C LEU A 127 12.37 -2.07 -12.01
N HIS A 128 12.06 -1.01 -11.27
CA HIS A 128 11.36 0.19 -11.73
C HIS A 128 12.03 1.48 -11.19
N PRO A 129 13.36 1.67 -11.37
CA PRO A 129 14.06 2.83 -10.85
C PRO A 129 13.49 4.13 -11.44
N ASP A 130 13.31 5.16 -10.60
CA ASP A 130 12.81 6.48 -11.01
C ASP A 130 11.43 6.46 -11.68
N GLU A 131 10.63 5.41 -11.50
CA GLU A 131 9.27 5.33 -12.01
C GLU A 131 8.25 5.80 -10.98
N ALA A 132 7.08 6.24 -11.47
CA ALA A 132 5.92 6.47 -10.62
C ALA A 132 4.94 5.31 -10.82
N LEU A 133 4.79 4.48 -9.79
CA LEU A 133 3.89 3.36 -9.78
C LEU A 133 2.52 3.77 -9.23
N LEU A 134 1.46 3.25 -9.83
CA LEU A 134 0.09 3.46 -9.37
C LEU A 134 -0.42 2.17 -8.73
N MET A 135 -0.65 2.21 -7.42
CA MET A 135 -1.19 1.09 -6.64
C MET A 135 -2.68 1.32 -6.41
N GLU A 136 -3.51 0.36 -6.82
CA GLU A 136 -4.97 0.45 -6.74
C GLU A 136 -5.57 -0.87 -6.28
N ALA A 137 -6.61 -0.79 -5.44
CA ALA A 137 -7.45 -1.92 -5.15
C ALA A 137 -8.50 -2.08 -6.26
N ALA A 138 -8.63 -3.29 -6.79
CA ALA A 138 -9.63 -3.64 -7.79
C ALA A 138 -10.56 -4.75 -7.25
N GLU A 139 -11.78 -4.82 -7.75
CA GLU A 139 -12.77 -5.84 -7.42
C GLU A 139 -13.20 -6.54 -8.70
N GLY A 140 -13.35 -7.85 -8.60
CA GLY A 140 -13.76 -8.70 -9.70
C GLY A 140 -14.55 -9.91 -9.26
N SER A 141 -14.89 -10.73 -10.25
CA SER A 141 -15.40 -12.08 -10.04
C SER A 141 -14.25 -13.08 -10.18
N ALA A 142 -14.28 -14.15 -9.38
CA ALA A 142 -13.32 -15.26 -9.45
C ALA A 142 -13.24 -15.94 -10.84
N LEU A 143 -14.20 -15.69 -11.73
CA LEU A 143 -14.25 -16.25 -13.09
C LEU A 143 -13.45 -15.44 -14.14
N LEU A 144 -13.07 -14.20 -13.83
CA LEU A 144 -12.38 -13.32 -14.77
C LEU A 144 -10.92 -13.17 -14.35
N SER A 145 -10.00 -13.43 -15.29
CA SER A 145 -8.58 -13.15 -15.08
C SER A 145 -8.40 -11.66 -14.81
N PRO A 146 -7.58 -11.27 -13.81
CA PRO A 146 -7.32 -9.86 -13.55
C PRO A 146 -6.64 -9.14 -14.72
N PHE A 147 -6.06 -9.89 -15.66
CA PHE A 147 -5.52 -9.35 -16.93
C PHE A 147 -6.60 -9.02 -17.98
N LEU A 148 -7.79 -9.60 -17.86
CA LEU A 148 -8.93 -9.37 -18.76
C LEU A 148 -9.94 -8.38 -18.16
N MET A 149 -9.72 -7.93 -16.93
CA MET A 149 -10.62 -7.06 -16.22
C MET A 149 -10.16 -5.60 -16.38
N GLU A 150 -11.01 -4.75 -16.93
CA GLU A 150 -10.86 -3.32 -16.65
C GLU A 150 -11.08 -3.12 -15.15
N PRO A 151 -10.16 -2.49 -14.42
CA PRO A 151 -10.37 -2.22 -13.01
C PRO A 151 -11.58 -1.30 -12.90
N ALA A 152 -12.72 -1.83 -12.44
CA ALA A 152 -13.79 -1.00 -11.95
C ALA A 152 -13.21 -0.27 -10.72
N LEU A 153 -12.92 1.03 -10.87
CA LEU A 153 -12.53 1.86 -9.75
C LEU A 153 -13.73 1.93 -8.80
N ILE A 154 -13.67 1.21 -7.69
CA ILE A 154 -14.77 1.15 -6.71
C ILE A 154 -14.90 2.46 -5.94
N CYS A 155 -13.92 3.36 -6.08
CA CYS A 155 -13.84 4.53 -5.23
C CYS A 155 -14.96 5.54 -5.49
N PRO A 156 -15.88 5.77 -4.54
CA PRO A 156 -16.64 7.00 -4.56
C PRO A 156 -15.67 8.16 -4.35
N LEU A 157 -15.78 9.21 -5.18
CA LEU A 157 -15.04 10.46 -4.96
C LEU A 157 -15.30 10.90 -3.51
N PRO A 158 -14.26 11.30 -2.74
CA PRO A 158 -14.51 11.91 -1.44
C PRO A 158 -15.40 13.14 -1.67
N GLU A 159 -16.57 13.17 -1.02
CA GLU A 159 -17.32 14.43 -0.90
C GLU A 159 -16.34 15.44 -0.33
N ARG A 160 -16.04 16.50 -1.10
CA ARG A 160 -15.29 17.65 -0.60
C ARG A 160 -15.91 18.04 0.74
N GLU A 161 -15.15 17.91 1.81
CA GLU A 161 -15.46 18.58 3.07
C GLU A 161 -15.69 20.07 2.71
N ARG A 162 -16.92 20.53 2.96
CA ARG A 162 -17.34 21.92 2.86
C ARG A 162 -16.88 22.70 4.09
#